data_AF-A0A059FZZ9-F1
#
_entry.id   AF-A0A059FZZ9-F1
#
_cell.length_a   1.000
_cell.length_b   1.000
_cell.length_c   1.000
_cell.angle_alpha   90.00
_cell.angle_beta   90.00
_cell.angle_gamma   90.00
#
_symmetry.space_group_name_H-M   'P 1'
#
loop_
_entity.id
_entity.type
_entity.pdbx_description
1 polymer ?
#
loop_
_entity_poly.entity_id
_entity_poly.type
_entity_poly.pdbx_seq_one_letter_code
_entity_poly.pdbx_strand_id
1 'polypeptide(L)'
;MVDDTGTGTGTANASAGWRGKLAGFALGLSIFSVAWFAIAAIGTKLGAWGWQFGLGVMTIQWGPMLILAAGVVAVIAVIVALIKAPRKKALMLALGAVLISGLALGRVAAFGGTAERLPPLHDIQTDWADPIQPSAALLADREATGALNAVEDAPVIPEGANARWPGLGGRLVSEVQEEAEFVPGEQKSPKAAPYPHLAPLIAPGSVEDGYAAALAAVEGKGWDVVLAAPEEGRIEATETSFWYGFKDDILIRVQPDEAGVRIDVRSVSRVGLSDLGVNSKRVRDLLDELEVRLNKAAPAAE
;
A
#
# COMPACT_ATOMS: atom_id res chain seq x y z
N MET A 1 69.10 3.77 -35.66
CA MET A 1 67.86 4.36 -36.20
C MET A 1 66.88 3.22 -36.35
N VAL A 2 65.82 3.04 -35.57
CA VAL A 2 65.15 3.86 -34.56
C VAL A 2 64.60 2.87 -33.52
N ASP A 3 64.66 3.26 -32.24
CA ASP A 3 64.23 2.46 -31.09
C ASP A 3 62.74 2.09 -31.14
N ASP A 4 62.50 0.84 -30.75
CA ASP A 4 61.24 0.33 -30.22
C ASP A 4 61.09 0.76 -28.76
N THR A 5 59.90 1.21 -28.36
CA THR A 5 59.14 0.73 -27.19
C THR A 5 58.09 1.76 -26.76
N GLY A 6 56.84 1.30 -26.79
CA GLY A 6 55.70 2.07 -26.32
C GLY A 6 55.72 2.33 -24.82
N THR A 7 55.14 3.46 -24.43
CA THR A 7 54.69 3.71 -23.05
C THR A 7 53.25 4.18 -23.08
N GLY A 8 52.33 3.23 -23.24
CA GLY A 8 50.96 3.40 -22.80
C GLY A 8 50.94 3.46 -21.27
N THR A 9 50.98 4.66 -20.71
CA THR A 9 50.78 4.89 -19.27
C THR A 9 49.31 4.72 -18.94
N GLY A 10 48.88 3.46 -18.84
CA GLY A 10 47.64 3.12 -18.15
C GLY A 10 47.72 3.69 -16.73
N THR A 11 46.91 4.72 -16.46
CA THR A 11 46.78 5.31 -15.14
C THR A 11 46.20 4.25 -14.21
N ALA A 12 47.07 3.46 -13.57
CA ALA A 12 46.69 2.58 -12.48
C ALA A 12 45.93 3.45 -11.48
N ASN A 13 44.63 3.18 -11.32
CA ASN A 13 43.73 3.93 -10.46
C ASN A 13 44.31 3.89 -9.03
N ALA A 14 45.07 4.93 -8.65
CA ALA A 14 45.73 4.97 -7.36
C ALA A 14 44.67 4.78 -6.27
N SER A 15 44.87 3.79 -5.40
CA SER A 15 43.84 3.41 -4.44
C SER A 15 43.76 4.44 -3.31
N ALA A 16 42.55 4.77 -2.86
CA ALA A 16 42.35 5.64 -1.69
C ALA A 16 42.66 4.92 -0.35
N GLY A 17 43.24 3.71 -0.39
CA GLY A 17 43.55 2.89 0.77
C GLY A 17 42.32 2.64 1.65
N TRP A 18 42.50 2.81 2.96
CA TRP A 18 41.45 2.62 3.96
C TRP A 18 40.23 3.55 3.76
N ARG A 19 40.41 4.75 3.20
CA ARG A 19 39.32 5.70 2.91
C ARG A 19 38.40 5.15 1.81
N GLY A 20 38.99 4.46 0.84
CA GLY A 20 38.22 3.75 -0.19
C GLY A 20 37.44 2.57 0.38
N LYS A 21 38.02 1.83 1.34
CA LYS A 21 37.32 0.76 2.05
C LYS A 21 36.15 1.30 2.88
N LEU A 22 36.34 2.41 3.59
CA LEU A 22 35.27 3.10 4.33
C LEU A 22 34.13 3.53 3.41
N ALA A 23 34.44 4.15 2.26
CA ALA A 23 33.42 4.56 1.30
C ALA A 23 32.67 3.37 0.68
N GLY A 24 33.38 2.27 0.40
CA GLY A 24 32.75 1.02 -0.04
C GLY A 24 31.85 0.41 1.04
N PHE A 25 32.28 0.43 2.30
CA PHE A 25 31.46 0.00 3.43
C PHE A 25 30.21 0.86 3.59
N ALA A 26 30.34 2.20 3.51
CA ALA A 26 29.21 3.11 3.56
C ALA A 26 28.17 2.82 2.47
N LEU A 27 28.64 2.56 1.24
CA LEU A 27 27.77 2.17 0.13
C LEU A 27 27.08 0.84 0.42
N GLY A 28 27.81 -0.18 0.83
CA GLY A 28 27.24 -1.48 1.20
C GLY A 28 26.18 -1.37 2.30
N LEU A 29 26.45 -0.56 3.33
CA LEU A 29 25.53 -0.32 4.44
C LEU A 29 24.24 0.40 3.97
N SER A 30 24.35 1.37 3.06
CA SER A 30 23.17 2.05 2.48
C SER A 30 22.33 1.13 1.58
N ILE A 31 22.94 0.19 0.87
CA ILE A 31 22.21 -0.81 0.08
C ILE A 31 21.53 -1.80 1.01
N PHE A 32 22.23 -2.25 2.06
CA PHE A 32 21.68 -3.14 3.07
C PHE A 32 20.48 -2.51 3.79
N SER A 33 20.55 -1.22 4.16
CA SER A 33 19.42 -0.56 4.83
C SER A 33 18.17 -0.48 3.96
N VAL A 34 18.29 -0.45 2.64
CA VAL A 34 17.15 -0.58 1.71
C VAL A 34 16.70 -2.04 1.60
N ALA A 35 17.63 -2.97 1.43
CA ALA A 35 17.34 -4.40 1.34
C ALA A 35 16.62 -4.93 2.60
N TRP A 36 16.90 -4.33 3.76
CA TRP A 36 16.23 -4.62 5.03
C TRP A 36 14.70 -4.56 4.94
N PHE A 37 14.14 -3.56 4.24
CA PHE A 37 12.69 -3.44 4.05
C PHE A 37 12.12 -4.56 3.19
N ALA A 38 12.83 -4.95 2.13
CA ALA A 38 12.44 -6.08 1.30
C ALA A 38 12.51 -7.40 2.08
N ILE A 39 13.55 -7.59 2.89
CA ILE A 39 13.68 -8.74 3.78
C ILE A 39 12.49 -8.79 4.75
N ALA A 40 12.20 -7.68 5.44
CA ALA A 40 11.08 -7.56 6.37
C ALA A 40 9.72 -7.93 5.74
N ALA A 41 9.45 -7.38 4.55
CA ALA A 41 8.23 -7.62 3.81
C ALA A 41 8.12 -9.06 3.30
N ILE A 42 9.11 -9.53 2.54
CA ILE A 42 9.10 -10.87 1.94
C ILE A 42 9.11 -11.94 3.03
N GLY A 43 9.87 -11.76 4.11
CA GLY A 43 9.86 -12.67 5.24
C GLY A 43 8.49 -12.76 5.93
N THR A 44 7.74 -11.65 5.97
CA THR A 44 6.33 -11.68 6.43
C THR A 44 5.47 -12.50 5.49
N LYS A 45 5.54 -12.21 4.19
CA LYS A 45 4.75 -12.88 3.15
C LYS A 45 5.01 -14.39 3.09
N LEU A 46 6.26 -14.80 3.27
CA LEU A 46 6.67 -16.21 3.26
C LEU A 46 6.47 -16.91 4.62
N GLY A 47 5.96 -16.21 5.63
CA GLY A 47 5.71 -16.77 6.96
C GLY A 47 6.97 -17.04 7.78
N ALA A 48 8.12 -16.45 7.43
CA ALA A 48 9.33 -16.54 8.24
C ALA A 48 9.16 -15.84 9.61
N TRP A 49 8.28 -14.84 9.67
CA TRP A 49 7.83 -14.17 10.89
C TRP A 49 6.44 -13.56 10.71
N GLY A 50 5.77 -13.26 11.82
CA GLY A 50 4.47 -12.57 11.82
C GLY A 50 4.59 -11.11 11.39
N TRP A 51 3.47 -10.53 10.92
CA TRP A 51 3.44 -9.16 10.40
C TRP A 51 3.73 -8.10 11.45
N GLN A 52 3.40 -8.34 12.73
CA GLN A 52 3.75 -7.42 13.80
C GLN A 52 5.27 -7.26 13.93
N PHE A 53 6.02 -8.34 13.70
CA PHE A 53 7.47 -8.29 13.69
C PHE A 53 8.00 -7.70 12.38
N GLY A 54 7.54 -8.18 11.22
CA GLY A 54 8.03 -7.69 9.93
C GLY A 54 7.69 -6.23 9.65
N LEU A 55 6.41 -5.86 9.69
CA LEU A 55 5.98 -4.47 9.47
C LEU A 55 6.26 -3.59 10.71
N GLY A 56 5.85 -4.03 11.89
CA GLY A 56 5.93 -3.22 13.12
C GLY A 56 7.37 -3.02 13.60
N VAL A 57 8.10 -4.11 13.84
CA VAL A 57 9.45 -4.04 14.40
C VAL A 57 10.50 -3.75 13.32
N MET A 58 10.59 -4.56 12.27
CA MET A 58 11.66 -4.43 11.29
C MET A 58 11.48 -3.18 10.42
N THR A 59 10.29 -2.94 9.87
CA THR A 59 10.06 -1.82 8.95
C THR A 59 9.84 -0.50 9.69
N ILE A 60 8.89 -0.43 10.63
CA ILE A 60 8.52 0.85 11.26
C ILE A 60 9.52 1.25 12.35
N GLN A 61 9.93 0.35 13.24
CA GLN A 61 10.83 0.70 14.35
C GLN A 61 12.31 0.75 13.92
N TRP A 62 12.83 -0.30 13.29
CA TRP A 62 14.26 -0.40 12.96
C TRP A 62 14.65 0.22 11.62
N GLY A 63 13.76 0.16 10.61
CA GLY A 63 14.04 0.65 9.26
C GLY A 63 14.58 2.09 9.22
N PRO A 64 13.89 3.08 9.81
CA PRO A 64 14.36 4.46 9.84
C PRO A 64 15.71 4.63 10.56
N MET A 65 15.94 3.86 11.64
CA MET A 65 17.19 3.90 12.39
C MET A 65 18.37 3.39 11.56
N LEU A 66 18.18 2.31 10.80
CA LEU A 66 19.19 1.75 9.91
C LEU A 66 19.53 2.71 8.76
N ILE A 67 18.52 3.35 8.16
CA ILE A 67 18.74 4.38 7.12
C ILE A 67 19.53 5.55 7.70
N LEU A 68 19.17 6.04 8.89
CA LEU A 68 19.85 7.17 9.52
C LEU A 68 21.32 6.82 9.84
N ALA A 69 21.56 5.65 10.42
CA ALA A 69 22.92 5.17 10.69
C ALA A 69 23.76 5.05 9.41
N ALA A 70 23.19 4.49 8.33
CA ALA A 70 23.84 4.42 7.03
C ALA A 70 24.16 5.81 6.47
N GLY A 71 23.22 6.77 6.61
CA GLY A 71 23.39 8.16 6.20
C GLY A 71 24.53 8.86 6.94
N VAL A 72 24.62 8.68 8.27
CA VAL A 72 25.73 9.24 9.08
C VAL A 72 27.08 8.67 8.62
N VAL A 73 27.17 7.36 8.43
CA VAL A 73 28.40 6.71 7.94
C VAL A 73 28.76 7.21 6.52
N ALA A 74 27.76 7.43 5.66
CA ALA A 74 27.97 7.97 4.33
C ALA A 74 28.52 9.41 4.35
N VAL A 75 27.99 10.28 5.21
CA VAL A 75 28.50 11.66 5.39
C VAL A 75 29.94 11.64 5.92
N ILE A 76 30.24 10.80 6.91
CA ILE A 76 31.61 10.62 7.42
C ILE A 76 32.53 10.15 6.29
N ALA A 77 32.09 9.20 5.46
CA ALA A 77 32.87 8.71 4.33
C ALA A 77 33.15 9.80 3.29
N VAL A 78 32.21 10.73 3.06
CA VAL A 78 32.43 11.91 2.19
C VAL A 78 33.53 12.78 2.77
N ILE A 79 33.43 13.16 4.05
CA ILE A 79 34.43 14.00 4.73
C ILE A 79 35.82 13.34 4.64
N VAL A 80 35.91 12.06 4.99
CA VAL A 80 37.17 11.29 4.95
C VAL A 80 37.72 11.16 3.54
N ALA A 81 36.87 10.98 2.53
CA ALA A 81 37.31 10.90 1.13
C ALA A 81 37.97 12.21 0.65
N LEU A 82 37.57 13.36 1.19
CA LEU A 82 38.09 14.68 0.82
C LEU A 82 39.46 15.01 1.43
N ILE A 83 39.89 14.31 2.49
CA ILE A 83 41.13 14.62 3.24
C ILE A 83 42.39 14.55 2.37
N LYS A 84 42.51 13.57 1.46
CA LYS A 84 43.76 13.35 0.70
C LYS A 84 43.52 12.81 -0.72
N ALA A 85 44.37 13.17 -1.66
CA ALA A 85 44.43 12.50 -2.97
C ALA A 85 45.00 11.07 -2.81
N PRO A 86 44.60 10.10 -3.64
CA PRO A 86 43.52 10.15 -4.65
C PRO A 86 42.13 10.13 -4.00
N ARG A 87 41.19 10.91 -4.55
CA ARG A 87 39.84 11.14 -3.98
C ARG A 87 38.66 10.66 -4.83
N LYS A 88 38.83 10.58 -6.16
CA LYS A 88 37.71 10.38 -7.12
C LYS A 88 36.85 9.16 -6.79
N LYS A 89 37.44 7.95 -6.70
CA LYS A 89 36.68 6.72 -6.44
C LYS A 89 36.03 6.70 -5.06
N ALA A 90 36.77 7.07 -4.01
CA ALA A 90 36.23 7.10 -2.64
C ALA A 90 35.08 8.11 -2.52
N LEU A 91 35.21 9.28 -3.16
CA LEU A 91 34.16 10.29 -3.17
C LEU A 91 32.92 9.81 -3.94
N MET A 92 33.08 9.17 -5.11
CA MET A 92 31.94 8.62 -5.86
C MET A 92 31.15 7.58 -5.06
N LEU A 93 31.84 6.65 -4.39
CA LEU A 93 31.18 5.63 -3.55
C LEU A 93 30.45 6.27 -2.36
N ALA A 94 31.10 7.21 -1.66
CA ALA A 94 30.51 7.90 -0.53
C ALA A 94 29.30 8.76 -0.93
N LEU A 95 29.37 9.47 -2.06
CA LEU A 95 28.24 10.23 -2.60
C LEU A 95 27.09 9.33 -3.04
N GLY A 96 27.38 8.16 -3.61
CA GLY A 96 26.37 7.13 -3.91
C GLY A 96 25.66 6.65 -2.64
N ALA A 97 26.41 6.44 -1.55
CA ALA A 97 25.83 6.06 -0.26
C ALA A 97 24.94 7.15 0.34
N VAL A 98 25.34 8.43 0.22
CA VAL A 98 24.51 9.58 0.64
C VAL A 98 23.23 9.64 -0.19
N LEU A 99 23.33 9.46 -1.51
CA LEU A 99 22.16 9.48 -2.40
C LEU A 99 21.15 8.39 -2.03
N ILE A 100 21.59 7.14 -1.87
CA ILE A 100 20.72 6.02 -1.50
C ILE A 100 20.05 6.27 -0.15
N SER A 101 20.83 6.65 0.87
CA SER A 101 20.31 6.89 2.21
C SER A 101 19.34 8.08 2.24
N GLY A 102 19.66 9.15 1.51
CA GLY A 102 18.81 10.34 1.40
C GLY A 102 17.49 10.06 0.69
N LEU A 103 17.51 9.32 -0.42
CA LEU A 103 16.29 8.89 -1.11
C LEU A 103 15.43 7.96 -0.25
N ALA A 104 16.06 7.01 0.44
CA ALA A 104 15.36 6.09 1.35
C ALA A 104 14.70 6.85 2.51
N LEU A 105 15.42 7.78 3.14
CA LEU A 105 14.88 8.62 4.21
C LEU A 105 13.73 9.50 3.71
N GLY A 106 13.88 10.11 2.53
CA GLY A 106 12.82 10.88 1.89
C GLY A 106 11.55 10.05 1.64
N ARG A 107 11.71 8.78 1.21
CA ARG A 107 10.57 7.87 0.98
C ARG A 107 9.86 7.47 2.28
N VAL A 108 10.61 7.23 3.35
CA VAL A 108 10.06 6.94 4.69
C VAL A 108 9.33 8.16 5.25
N ALA A 109 9.92 9.35 5.14
CA ALA A 109 9.28 10.59 5.57
C ALA A 109 7.99 10.87 4.80
N ALA A 110 8.00 10.67 3.47
CA ALA A 110 6.79 10.81 2.64
C ALA A 110 5.70 9.81 3.06
N PHE A 111 6.06 8.55 3.33
CA PHE A 111 5.11 7.53 3.80
C PHE A 111 4.52 7.88 5.18
N GLY A 112 5.36 8.28 6.13
CA GLY A 112 4.92 8.73 7.46
C GLY A 112 3.95 9.90 7.36
N GLY A 113 4.28 10.89 6.53
CA GLY A 113 3.42 12.04 6.29
C GLY A 113 2.07 11.71 5.65
N THR A 114 1.97 10.65 4.84
CA THR A 114 0.68 10.12 4.35
C THR A 114 -0.07 9.43 5.48
N ALA A 115 0.60 8.55 6.23
CA ALA A 115 -0.01 7.73 7.28
C ALA A 115 -0.49 8.54 8.50
N GLU A 116 0.01 9.75 8.71
CA GLU A 116 -0.49 10.69 9.73
C GLU A 116 -1.77 11.43 9.30
N ARG A 117 -2.01 11.56 7.99
CA ARG A 117 -3.15 12.33 7.46
C ARG A 117 -4.39 11.49 7.23
N LEU A 118 -4.22 10.20 7.00
CA LEU A 118 -5.34 9.30 6.72
C LEU A 118 -5.95 8.81 8.04
N PRO A 119 -7.29 8.73 8.11
CA PRO A 119 -7.95 8.15 9.28
C PRO A 119 -7.60 6.65 9.39
N PRO A 120 -7.70 6.06 10.59
CA PRO A 120 -7.42 4.66 10.83
C PRO A 120 -8.60 3.79 10.42
N LEU A 121 -8.89 3.78 9.12
CA LEU A 121 -9.95 2.96 8.54
C LEU A 121 -9.34 1.75 7.84
N HIS A 122 -10.03 0.61 7.98
CA HIS A 122 -9.69 -0.65 7.34
C HIS A 122 -10.95 -1.40 6.89
N ASP A 123 -12.11 -0.79 7.03
CA ASP A 123 -13.42 -1.30 6.64
C ASP A 123 -14.15 -0.16 5.95
N ILE A 124 -14.38 -0.32 4.66
CA ILE A 124 -14.93 0.71 3.79
C ILE A 124 -16.07 0.09 3.00
N GLN A 125 -17.21 0.77 2.94
CA GLN A 125 -18.30 0.34 2.05
C GLN A 125 -19.08 1.49 1.46
N THR A 126 -19.80 1.19 0.38
CA THR A 126 -20.65 2.14 -0.34
C THR A 126 -21.97 2.44 0.37
N ASP A 127 -22.44 1.55 1.25
CA ASP A 127 -23.72 1.72 1.94
C ASP A 127 -23.66 1.21 3.39
N TRP A 128 -23.56 2.15 4.34
CA TRP A 128 -23.60 1.83 5.77
C TRP A 128 -25.01 1.68 6.33
N ALA A 129 -26.07 2.01 5.57
CA ALA A 129 -27.45 1.84 6.00
C ALA A 129 -27.92 0.38 5.86
N ASP A 130 -27.32 -0.37 4.92
CA ASP A 130 -27.51 -1.81 4.72
C ASP A 130 -26.14 -2.51 4.55
N PRO A 131 -25.39 -2.72 5.66
CA PRO A 131 -24.04 -3.28 5.61
C PRO A 131 -23.97 -4.69 4.99
N ILE A 132 -23.00 -4.91 4.09
CA ILE A 132 -22.77 -6.24 3.52
C ILE A 132 -22.08 -7.13 4.56
N GLN A 133 -22.73 -8.21 4.99
CA GLN A 133 -22.17 -9.21 5.89
C GLN A 133 -21.46 -10.34 5.12
N PRO A 134 -20.37 -10.94 5.64
CA PRO A 134 -19.63 -12.01 4.97
C PRO A 134 -20.37 -13.35 5.01
N SER A 135 -20.11 -14.22 4.02
CA SER A 135 -20.73 -15.54 3.96
C SER A 135 -20.06 -16.49 4.94
N ALA A 136 -20.68 -17.64 5.20
CA ALA A 136 -20.03 -18.71 5.96
C ALA A 136 -18.70 -19.17 5.30
N ALA A 137 -18.61 -19.15 3.97
CA ALA A 137 -17.39 -19.51 3.25
C ALA A 137 -16.27 -18.49 3.50
N LEU A 138 -16.58 -17.19 3.42
CA LEU A 138 -15.60 -16.14 3.70
C LEU A 138 -15.20 -16.09 5.17
N LEU A 139 -16.13 -16.29 6.10
CA LEU A 139 -15.80 -16.40 7.52
C LEU A 139 -14.85 -17.56 7.80
N ALA A 140 -15.08 -18.72 7.18
CA ALA A 140 -14.18 -19.87 7.30
C ALA A 140 -12.78 -19.59 6.70
N ASP A 141 -12.70 -18.93 5.54
CA ASP A 141 -11.41 -18.54 4.94
C ASP A 141 -10.65 -17.50 5.79
N ARG A 142 -11.37 -16.53 6.37
CA ARG A 142 -10.83 -15.56 7.32
C ARG A 142 -10.25 -16.24 8.56
N GLU A 143 -10.97 -17.19 9.14
CA GLU A 143 -10.47 -17.98 10.29
C GLU A 143 -9.23 -18.79 9.91
N ALA A 144 -9.29 -19.53 8.79
CA ALA A 144 -8.20 -20.39 8.32
C ALA A 144 -6.90 -19.63 8.04
N THR A 145 -7.00 -18.34 7.75
CA THR A 145 -5.85 -17.46 7.43
C THR A 145 -5.50 -16.50 8.57
N GLY A 146 -6.14 -16.62 9.73
CA GLY A 146 -5.81 -15.84 10.92
C GLY A 146 -6.22 -14.36 10.83
N ALA A 147 -7.37 -14.06 10.24
CA ALA A 147 -7.95 -12.71 10.30
C ALA A 147 -8.14 -12.28 11.77
N LEU A 148 -7.73 -11.05 12.07
CA LEU A 148 -7.81 -10.46 13.42
C LEU A 148 -8.92 -9.40 13.51
N ASN A 149 -9.18 -8.69 12.42
CA ASN A 149 -10.26 -7.72 12.37
C ASN A 149 -11.60 -8.47 12.21
N ALA A 150 -12.62 -8.07 12.97
CA ALA A 150 -13.98 -8.55 12.74
C ALA A 150 -14.63 -7.80 11.56
N VAL A 151 -15.72 -8.36 11.03
CA VAL A 151 -16.63 -7.64 10.13
C VAL A 151 -17.91 -7.42 10.92
N GLU A 152 -18.20 -6.16 11.25
CA GLU A 152 -19.31 -5.76 12.12
C GLU A 152 -20.35 -4.95 11.33
N ASP A 153 -21.59 -4.89 11.79
CA ASP A 153 -22.62 -4.02 11.17
C ASP A 153 -22.28 -2.53 11.34
N ALA A 154 -21.83 -2.16 12.54
CA ALA A 154 -21.52 -0.78 12.92
C ALA A 154 -20.18 -0.73 13.68
N PRO A 155 -19.05 -0.93 12.99
CA PRO A 155 -17.74 -0.96 13.63
C PRO A 155 -17.38 0.41 14.20
N VAL A 156 -16.69 0.39 15.35
CA VAL A 156 -16.15 1.57 16.01
C VAL A 156 -14.63 1.55 15.98
N ILE A 157 -14.03 2.72 15.86
CA ILE A 157 -12.58 2.87 15.96
C ILE A 157 -12.17 2.58 17.41
N PRO A 158 -11.24 1.65 17.67
CA PRO A 158 -10.80 1.33 19.03
C PRO A 158 -10.27 2.55 19.78
N GLU A 159 -10.57 2.67 21.08
CA GLU A 159 -10.11 3.79 21.93
C GLU A 159 -8.59 4.01 21.88
N GLY A 160 -7.82 2.93 21.76
CA GLY A 160 -6.36 3.00 21.64
C GLY A 160 -5.87 3.79 20.42
N ALA A 161 -6.71 3.97 19.38
CA ALA A 161 -6.38 4.78 18.22
C ALA A 161 -6.10 6.24 18.58
N ASN A 162 -6.69 6.77 19.66
CA ASN A 162 -6.51 8.15 20.11
C ASN A 162 -5.04 8.52 20.41
N ALA A 163 -4.18 7.53 20.68
CA ALA A 163 -2.74 7.76 20.85
C ALA A 163 -2.05 8.30 19.59
N ARG A 164 -2.56 7.94 18.40
CA ARG A 164 -2.00 8.34 17.10
C ARG A 164 -2.96 9.21 16.28
N TRP A 165 -4.27 9.03 16.44
CA TRP A 165 -5.32 9.81 15.81
C TRP A 165 -6.24 10.43 16.87
N PRO A 166 -5.83 11.55 17.50
CA PRO A 166 -6.59 12.15 18.58
C PRO A 166 -8.02 12.52 18.18
N GLY A 167 -8.99 12.06 18.96
CA GLY A 167 -10.42 12.36 18.77
C GLY A 167 -11.17 11.39 17.87
N LEU A 168 -10.51 10.35 17.34
CA LEU A 168 -11.16 9.34 16.50
C LEU A 168 -11.56 8.06 17.24
N GLY A 169 -10.92 7.73 18.36
CA GLY A 169 -11.31 6.55 19.14
C GLY A 169 -12.74 6.68 19.68
N GLY A 170 -13.49 5.58 19.63
CA GLY A 170 -14.90 5.49 20.02
C GLY A 170 -15.89 5.94 18.95
N ARG A 171 -15.43 6.55 17.85
CA ARG A 171 -16.30 6.99 16.75
C ARG A 171 -16.72 5.83 15.85
N LEU A 172 -17.88 5.96 15.22
CA LEU A 172 -18.32 5.03 14.18
C LEU A 172 -17.40 5.15 12.96
N VAL A 173 -17.04 4.00 12.40
CA VAL A 173 -16.27 3.93 11.15
C VAL A 173 -17.01 4.60 10.00
N SER A 174 -18.33 4.47 9.94
CA SER A 174 -19.19 5.12 8.93
C SER A 174 -19.07 6.64 8.94
N GLU A 175 -19.17 7.26 10.13
CA GLU A 175 -19.03 8.71 10.30
C GLU A 175 -17.64 9.20 9.86
N VAL A 176 -16.59 8.46 10.24
CA VAL A 176 -15.21 8.84 9.91
C VAL A 176 -14.90 8.62 8.42
N GLN A 177 -15.52 7.61 7.79
CA GLN A 177 -15.45 7.42 6.35
C GLN A 177 -16.10 8.61 5.63
N GLU A 178 -17.35 8.94 5.97
CA GLU A 178 -18.10 10.05 5.38
C GLU A 178 -17.32 11.38 5.47
N GLU A 179 -16.73 11.69 6.63
CA GLU A 179 -15.90 12.89 6.80
C GLU A 179 -14.61 12.88 5.97
N ALA A 180 -14.08 11.70 5.68
CA ALA A 180 -12.86 11.53 4.90
C ALA A 180 -13.12 11.57 3.39
N GLU A 181 -14.36 11.39 2.94
CA GLU A 181 -14.74 11.42 1.54
C GLU A 181 -14.87 12.85 1.01
N PHE A 182 -14.22 13.11 -0.12
CA PHE A 182 -14.28 14.43 -0.75
C PHE A 182 -15.52 14.57 -1.62
N VAL A 183 -16.45 15.40 -1.16
CA VAL A 183 -17.62 15.85 -1.91
C VAL A 183 -17.42 17.32 -2.33
N PRO A 184 -17.38 17.62 -3.64
CA PRO A 184 -17.25 18.99 -4.12
C PRO A 184 -18.37 19.89 -3.57
N GLY A 185 -17.99 20.93 -2.82
CA GLY A 185 -18.94 21.88 -2.23
C GLY A 185 -19.20 21.68 -0.74
N GLU A 186 -18.83 20.54 -0.17
CA GLU A 186 -18.96 20.28 1.27
C GLU A 186 -17.64 20.53 2.01
N GLN A 187 -16.55 19.85 1.60
CA GLN A 187 -15.25 20.00 2.26
C GLN A 187 -14.38 21.08 1.60
N LYS A 188 -13.54 21.75 2.41
CA LYS A 188 -12.72 22.90 1.98
C LYS A 188 -11.70 22.57 0.88
N SER A 189 -11.23 21.32 0.80
CA SER A 189 -10.34 20.84 -0.27
C SER A 189 -10.18 19.31 -0.23
N PRO A 190 -9.73 18.67 -1.33
CA PRO A 190 -9.34 17.25 -1.34
C PRO A 190 -8.18 16.89 -0.40
N LYS A 191 -7.47 17.89 0.16
CA LYS A 191 -6.45 17.64 1.20
C LYS A 191 -7.06 17.40 2.58
N ALA A 192 -8.29 17.89 2.81
CA ALA A 192 -9.00 17.75 4.07
C ALA A 192 -9.84 16.45 4.12
N ALA A 193 -10.27 15.98 2.95
CA ALA A 193 -11.01 14.75 2.77
C ALA A 193 -10.24 13.88 1.76
N PRO A 194 -9.39 12.95 2.24
CA PRO A 194 -8.42 12.26 1.39
C PRO A 194 -9.01 11.09 0.58
N TYR A 195 -10.25 10.69 0.85
CA TYR A 195 -10.90 9.57 0.17
C TYR A 195 -11.73 10.04 -1.01
N PRO A 196 -11.78 9.28 -2.12
CA PRO A 196 -12.80 9.49 -3.14
C PRO A 196 -14.20 9.32 -2.53
N HIS A 197 -15.18 10.05 -3.03
CA HIS A 197 -16.58 9.81 -2.67
C HIS A 197 -17.01 8.41 -3.12
N LEU A 198 -17.60 7.65 -2.19
CA LEU A 198 -18.09 6.30 -2.39
C LEU A 198 -19.60 6.28 -2.19
N ALA A 199 -20.29 5.79 -3.21
CA ALA A 199 -21.71 5.56 -3.19
C ALA A 199 -22.01 4.26 -3.96
N PRO A 200 -23.17 3.64 -3.74
CA PRO A 200 -23.63 2.53 -4.54
C PRO A 200 -23.63 2.91 -6.02
N LEU A 201 -23.15 2.02 -6.88
CA LEU A 201 -23.22 2.25 -8.33
C LEU A 201 -24.64 1.93 -8.80
N ILE A 202 -25.30 2.91 -9.40
CA ILE A 202 -26.54 2.70 -10.17
C ILE A 202 -26.18 2.77 -11.65
N ALA A 203 -26.48 1.71 -12.40
CA ALA A 203 -26.08 1.57 -13.79
C ALA A 203 -27.19 0.91 -14.63
N PRO A 204 -27.21 1.13 -15.96
CA PRO A 204 -28.14 0.44 -16.84
C PRO A 204 -27.83 -1.07 -16.89
N GLY A 205 -28.88 -1.88 -17.12
CA GLY A 205 -28.76 -3.33 -17.27
C GLY A 205 -29.59 -4.10 -16.24
N SER A 206 -29.55 -5.42 -16.35
CA SER A 206 -30.17 -6.35 -15.41
C SER A 206 -29.22 -6.74 -14.28
N VAL A 207 -29.76 -7.44 -13.26
CA VAL A 207 -28.94 -8.07 -12.21
C VAL A 207 -27.93 -9.05 -12.81
N GLU A 208 -28.31 -9.78 -13.87
CA GLU A 208 -27.43 -10.71 -14.57
C GLU A 208 -26.25 -9.97 -15.23
N ASP A 209 -26.51 -8.83 -15.88
CA ASP A 209 -25.47 -7.98 -16.48
C ASP A 209 -24.52 -7.41 -15.42
N GLY A 210 -25.08 -6.87 -14.33
CA GLY A 210 -24.33 -6.34 -13.19
C GLY A 210 -23.44 -7.40 -12.54
N TYR A 211 -23.99 -8.58 -12.30
CA TYR A 211 -23.27 -9.71 -11.72
C TYR A 211 -22.15 -10.19 -12.64
N ALA A 212 -22.43 -10.38 -13.94
CA ALA A 212 -21.42 -10.80 -14.90
C ALA A 212 -20.28 -9.77 -15.03
N ALA A 213 -20.60 -8.48 -15.03
CA ALA A 213 -19.61 -7.40 -15.06
C ALA A 213 -18.75 -7.40 -13.78
N ALA A 214 -19.37 -7.57 -12.61
CA ALA A 214 -18.69 -7.65 -11.32
C ALA A 214 -17.74 -8.85 -11.24
N LEU A 215 -18.22 -10.04 -11.61
CA LEU A 215 -17.40 -11.26 -11.60
C LEU A 215 -16.21 -11.13 -12.55
N ALA A 216 -16.42 -10.65 -13.78
CA ALA A 216 -15.35 -10.45 -14.74
C ALA A 216 -14.35 -9.35 -14.33
N ALA A 217 -14.76 -8.37 -13.51
CA ALA A 217 -13.84 -7.37 -12.94
C ALA A 217 -12.99 -7.99 -11.82
N VAL A 218 -13.60 -8.78 -10.93
CA VAL A 218 -12.91 -9.51 -9.86
C VAL A 218 -11.87 -10.48 -10.44
N GLU A 219 -12.29 -11.31 -11.40
CA GLU A 219 -11.41 -12.28 -12.08
C GLU A 219 -10.31 -11.57 -12.88
N GLY A 220 -10.65 -10.47 -13.57
CA GLY A 220 -9.70 -9.68 -14.35
C GLY A 220 -8.60 -9.03 -13.50
N LYS A 221 -8.87 -8.77 -12.21
CA LYS A 221 -7.88 -8.29 -11.23
C LYS A 221 -7.05 -9.42 -10.62
N GLY A 222 -7.39 -10.68 -10.87
CA GLY A 222 -6.74 -11.84 -10.30
C GLY A 222 -6.97 -11.98 -8.79
N TRP A 223 -8.11 -11.49 -8.29
CA TRP A 223 -8.51 -11.71 -6.90
C TRP A 223 -9.01 -13.14 -6.70
N ASP A 224 -8.73 -13.70 -5.52
CA ASP A 224 -9.14 -15.05 -5.19
C ASP A 224 -10.64 -15.06 -4.89
N VAL A 225 -11.46 -15.62 -5.78
CA VAL A 225 -12.92 -15.72 -5.57
C VAL A 225 -13.22 -16.77 -4.49
N VAL A 226 -13.82 -16.34 -3.40
CA VAL A 226 -14.25 -17.19 -2.28
C VAL A 226 -15.70 -17.65 -2.46
N LEU A 227 -16.56 -16.76 -2.96
CA LEU A 227 -17.96 -17.04 -3.26
C LEU A 227 -18.37 -16.36 -4.56
N ALA A 228 -19.09 -17.09 -5.40
CA ALA A 228 -19.80 -16.59 -6.57
C ALA A 228 -21.20 -17.19 -6.58
N ALA A 229 -22.20 -16.41 -6.16
CA ALA A 229 -23.60 -16.83 -6.01
C ALA A 229 -24.50 -15.96 -6.91
N PRO A 230 -24.67 -16.31 -8.20
CA PRO A 230 -25.41 -15.50 -9.16
C PRO A 230 -26.88 -15.30 -8.77
N GLU A 231 -27.52 -16.34 -8.25
CA GLU A 231 -28.93 -16.30 -7.80
C GLU A 231 -29.14 -15.35 -6.60
N GLU A 232 -28.09 -15.08 -5.82
CA GLU A 232 -28.11 -14.16 -4.68
C GLU A 232 -27.56 -12.77 -5.04
N GLY A 233 -27.07 -12.58 -6.27
CA GLY A 233 -26.37 -11.36 -6.68
C GLY A 233 -25.10 -11.09 -5.87
N ARG A 234 -24.41 -12.13 -5.39
CA ARG A 234 -23.33 -11.99 -4.41
C ARG A 234 -22.00 -12.53 -4.89
N ILE A 235 -20.95 -11.73 -4.73
CA ILE A 235 -19.57 -12.13 -5.00
C ILE A 235 -18.71 -11.76 -3.80
N GLU A 236 -17.86 -12.69 -3.35
CA GLU A 236 -16.86 -12.44 -2.31
C GLU A 236 -15.50 -12.89 -2.81
N ALA A 237 -14.51 -12.03 -2.64
CA ALA A 237 -13.15 -12.29 -3.08
C ALA A 237 -12.11 -11.75 -2.09
N THR A 238 -10.88 -12.22 -2.22
CA THR A 238 -9.75 -11.77 -1.40
C THR A 238 -8.63 -11.25 -2.30
N GLU A 239 -8.15 -10.04 -2.01
CA GLU A 239 -6.93 -9.49 -2.59
C GLU A 239 -5.77 -9.70 -1.63
N THR A 240 -4.59 -10.07 -2.17
CA THR A 240 -3.39 -10.32 -1.37
C THR A 240 -2.26 -9.38 -1.76
N SER A 241 -1.87 -8.48 -0.85
CA SER A 241 -0.87 -7.45 -1.12
C SER A 241 0.50 -8.02 -1.50
N PHE A 242 1.13 -7.40 -2.49
CA PHE A 242 2.33 -7.94 -3.11
C PHE A 242 3.50 -8.17 -2.14
N TRP A 243 3.78 -7.19 -1.26
CA TRP A 243 5.00 -7.17 -0.44
C TRP A 243 4.85 -7.96 0.87
N TYR A 244 3.76 -7.72 1.61
CA TYR A 244 3.57 -8.29 2.94
C TYR A 244 2.62 -9.49 2.96
N GLY A 245 1.87 -9.73 1.87
CA GLY A 245 0.85 -10.78 1.85
C GLY A 245 -0.36 -10.47 2.72
N PHE A 246 -0.64 -9.19 2.99
CA PHE A 246 -1.87 -8.79 3.67
C PHE A 246 -3.08 -9.12 2.82
N LYS A 247 -4.13 -9.61 3.46
CA LYS A 247 -5.37 -10.00 2.82
C LYS A 247 -6.45 -8.98 3.15
N ASP A 248 -7.09 -8.47 2.10
CA ASP A 248 -8.27 -7.64 2.18
C ASP A 248 -9.42 -8.37 1.48
N ASP A 249 -10.57 -8.42 2.12
CA ASP A 249 -11.77 -9.04 1.58
C ASP A 249 -12.61 -8.00 0.84
N ILE A 250 -13.21 -8.42 -0.26
CA ILE A 250 -14.09 -7.61 -1.11
C ILE A 250 -15.41 -8.35 -1.19
N LEU A 251 -16.47 -7.71 -0.74
CA LEU A 251 -17.84 -8.21 -0.78
C LEU A 251 -18.63 -7.32 -1.74
N ILE A 252 -19.29 -7.94 -2.71
CA ILE A 252 -20.08 -7.26 -3.74
C ILE A 252 -21.49 -7.80 -3.67
N ARG A 253 -22.46 -6.89 -3.62
CA ARG A 253 -23.90 -7.20 -3.67
C ARG A 253 -24.52 -6.49 -4.87
N VAL A 254 -25.24 -7.24 -5.70
CA VAL A 254 -25.87 -6.79 -6.94
C VAL A 254 -27.39 -6.97 -6.80
N GLN A 255 -28.14 -5.89 -6.99
CA GLN A 255 -29.58 -5.85 -6.73
C GLN A 255 -30.31 -5.13 -7.86
N PRO A 256 -31.61 -5.43 -8.09
CA PRO A 256 -32.41 -4.64 -9.02
C PRO A 256 -32.57 -3.21 -8.50
N ASP A 257 -32.56 -2.24 -9.41
CA ASP A 257 -32.85 -0.83 -9.14
C ASP A 257 -33.84 -0.30 -10.18
N GLU A 258 -34.61 0.75 -9.85
CA GLU A 258 -35.56 1.35 -10.79
C GLU A 258 -34.87 1.86 -12.07
N ALA A 259 -33.61 2.30 -11.97
CA ALA A 259 -32.80 2.77 -13.10
C ALA A 259 -31.95 1.67 -13.75
N GLY A 260 -32.08 0.41 -13.33
CA GLY A 260 -31.38 -0.74 -13.88
C GLY A 260 -30.88 -1.69 -12.79
N VAL A 261 -29.59 -1.60 -12.47
CA VAL A 261 -28.93 -2.42 -11.45
C VAL A 261 -28.18 -1.54 -10.45
N ARG A 262 -28.28 -1.92 -9.17
CA ARG A 262 -27.50 -1.37 -8.06
C ARG A 262 -26.38 -2.33 -7.69
N ILE A 263 -25.17 -1.80 -7.51
CA ILE A 263 -24.01 -2.56 -7.03
C ILE A 263 -23.44 -1.86 -5.79
N ASP A 264 -23.50 -2.57 -4.66
CA ASP A 264 -22.87 -2.19 -3.40
C ASP A 264 -21.54 -2.94 -3.25
N VAL A 265 -20.53 -2.29 -2.68
CA VAL A 265 -19.21 -2.88 -2.43
C VAL A 265 -18.74 -2.56 -1.02
N ARG A 266 -18.22 -3.58 -0.32
CA ARG A 266 -17.48 -3.46 0.94
C ARG A 266 -16.08 -4.04 0.78
N SER A 267 -15.07 -3.37 1.30
CA SER A 267 -13.69 -3.83 1.32
C SER A 267 -13.09 -3.72 2.73
N VAL A 268 -12.62 -4.85 3.28
CA VAL A 268 -12.22 -4.98 4.68
C VAL A 268 -10.88 -5.68 4.85
N SER A 269 -9.93 -5.05 5.51
CA SER A 269 -8.64 -5.67 5.84
C SER A 269 -8.77 -6.70 6.95
N ARG A 270 -8.08 -7.84 6.79
CA ARG A 270 -8.07 -8.90 7.81
C ARG A 270 -7.22 -8.54 9.03
N VAL A 271 -6.23 -7.65 8.89
CA VAL A 271 -5.34 -7.23 9.97
C VAL A 271 -5.03 -5.74 9.89
N GLY A 272 -4.66 -5.17 11.04
CA GLY A 272 -4.21 -3.79 11.13
C GLY A 272 -5.35 -2.81 11.37
N LEU A 273 -5.02 -1.70 12.02
CA LEU A 273 -5.96 -0.64 12.37
C LEU A 273 -6.20 0.35 11.21
N SER A 274 -5.27 0.45 10.27
CA SER A 274 -5.37 1.35 9.11
C SER A 274 -4.79 0.66 7.89
N ASP A 275 -5.49 0.79 6.77
CA ASP A 275 -5.07 0.29 5.46
C ASP A 275 -4.38 1.36 4.59
N LEU A 276 -4.27 2.59 5.11
CA LEU A 276 -3.74 3.76 4.40
C LEU A 276 -4.54 4.15 3.14
N GLY A 277 -5.86 3.98 3.18
CA GLY A 277 -6.79 4.33 2.11
C GLY A 277 -6.82 3.33 0.95
N VAL A 278 -6.21 2.16 1.14
CA VAL A 278 -6.15 1.12 0.10
C VAL A 278 -7.55 0.58 -0.23
N ASN A 279 -8.39 0.29 0.77
CA ASN A 279 -9.76 -0.21 0.56
C ASN A 279 -10.62 0.86 -0.10
N SER A 280 -10.55 2.12 0.34
CA SER A 280 -11.28 3.22 -0.31
C SER A 280 -10.90 3.39 -1.79
N LYS A 281 -9.60 3.36 -2.11
CA LYS A 281 -9.15 3.39 -3.50
C LYS A 281 -9.64 2.16 -4.28
N ARG A 282 -9.55 0.96 -3.68
CA ARG A 282 -9.96 -0.29 -4.32
C ARG A 282 -11.44 -0.28 -4.68
N VAL A 283 -12.29 0.17 -3.76
CA VAL A 283 -13.73 0.31 -3.98
C VAL A 283 -13.99 1.28 -5.13
N ARG A 284 -13.41 2.48 -5.11
CA ARG A 284 -13.56 3.46 -6.21
C ARG A 284 -13.12 2.90 -7.56
N ASP A 285 -11.91 2.31 -7.63
CA ASP A 285 -11.38 1.73 -8.87
C ASP A 285 -12.28 0.62 -9.43
N LEU A 286 -12.88 -0.19 -8.55
CA LEU A 286 -13.82 -1.24 -8.95
C LEU A 286 -15.13 -0.64 -9.49
N LEU A 287 -15.71 0.34 -8.80
CA LEU A 287 -16.93 1.02 -9.24
C LEU A 287 -16.74 1.72 -10.60
N ASP A 288 -15.60 2.41 -10.79
CA ASP A 288 -15.23 3.06 -12.07
C ASP A 288 -15.20 2.03 -13.22
N GLU A 289 -14.59 0.87 -12.97
CA GLU A 289 -14.50 -0.18 -13.97
C GLU A 289 -15.87 -0.78 -14.31
N LEU A 290 -16.73 -0.98 -13.30
CA LEU A 290 -18.08 -1.51 -13.49
C LEU A 290 -18.96 -0.54 -14.25
N GLU A 291 -18.89 0.75 -13.93
CA GLU A 291 -19.59 1.80 -14.66
C GLU A 291 -19.21 1.79 -16.14
N VAL A 292 -17.92 1.71 -16.47
CA VAL A 292 -17.46 1.63 -17.87
C VAL A 292 -17.96 0.35 -18.56
N ARG A 293 -17.92 -0.80 -17.89
CA ARG A 293 -18.37 -2.09 -18.45
C ARG A 293 -19.87 -2.07 -18.74
N LEU A 294 -20.69 -1.60 -17.81
CA LEU A 294 -22.15 -1.58 -17.92
C LEU A 294 -22.64 -0.53 -18.91
N ASN A 295 -22.04 0.66 -18.93
CA ASN A 295 -22.37 1.68 -19.92
C ASN A 295 -21.98 1.28 -21.35
N LYS A 296 -20.95 0.47 -21.53
CA LYS A 296 -20.58 -0.09 -22.85
C LYS A 296 -21.51 -1.20 -23.31
N ALA A 297 -22.07 -1.97 -22.37
CA ALA A 297 -23.00 -3.06 -22.65
C ALA A 297 -24.43 -2.58 -22.91
N ALA A 298 -24.78 -1.36 -22.48
CA ALA A 298 -26.07 -0.76 -22.74
C ALA A 298 -26.36 -0.68 -24.26
N PRO A 299 -27.51 -1.16 -24.74
CA PRO A 299 -27.90 -0.98 -26.14
C PRO A 299 -27.97 0.53 -26.45
N ALA A 300 -27.53 0.91 -27.65
CA ALA A 300 -27.68 2.29 -28.11
C ALA A 300 -29.17 2.67 -28.04
N ALA A 301 -29.50 3.76 -27.34
CA ALA A 301 -30.85 4.27 -27.30
C ALA A 301 -31.32 4.58 -28.73
N GLU A 302 -32.34 3.86 -29.20
CA GLU A 302 -33.06 4.14 -30.45
C GLU A 302 -34.00 5.35 -30.32
#